data_AF-A0A952XFN9-F1
#
_entry.id   AF-A0A952XFN9-F1
#
_cell.length_a   1.000
_cell.length_b   1.000
_cell.length_c   1.000
_cell.angle_alpha   90.00
_cell.angle_beta   90.00
_cell.angle_gamma   90.00
#
_symmetry.space_group_name_H-M   'P 1'
#
loop_
_entity.id
_entity.type
_entity.pdbx_description
1 polymer ?
#
loop_
_entity_poly.entity_id
_entity_poly.type
_entity_poly.pdbx_seq_one_letter_code
_entity_poly.pdbx_strand_id
1 'polypeptide(L)'
;MKAEKTAVETDREPGAPHPRETFRFVGHDTQETALAEALGGTRMHHAWLIAGAKGLGKATLAYRFARRALGAAQHGLRPLDVAEDDPVARQISALSHPDLFILRRGLNDRGKPRREIAVDDARAL
;
A
#
# COMPACT_ATOMS: atom_id res chain seq x y z
N MET A 1 -7.06 -19.23 22.23
CA MET A 1 -6.36 -18.34 21.28
C MET A 1 -6.56 -18.90 19.88
N LYS A 2 -7.41 -18.27 19.05
CA LYS A 2 -7.54 -18.69 17.64
C LYS A 2 -6.24 -18.30 16.96
N ALA A 3 -5.54 -19.27 16.39
CA ALA A 3 -4.37 -19.00 15.55
C ALA A 3 -4.81 -18.03 14.46
N GLU A 4 -4.22 -16.83 14.48
CA GLU A 4 -4.44 -15.81 13.48
C GLU A 4 -3.96 -16.40 12.15
N LYS A 5 -4.90 -16.74 11.28
CA LYS A 5 -4.61 -17.27 9.95
C LYS A 5 -3.87 -16.14 9.24
N THR A 6 -2.54 -16.22 9.15
CA THR A 6 -1.74 -15.23 8.43
C THR A 6 -2.32 -15.11 7.03
N ALA A 7 -2.97 -13.99 6.74
CA ALA A 7 -3.62 -13.77 5.46
C ALA A 7 -2.56 -13.93 4.37
N VAL A 8 -2.82 -14.76 3.36
CA VAL A 8 -1.82 -14.98 2.31
C VAL A 8 -1.66 -13.69 1.52
N GLU A 9 -0.47 -13.11 1.58
CA GLU A 9 -0.09 -11.89 0.90
C GLU A 9 0.23 -12.20 -0.57
N THR A 10 -0.82 -12.34 -1.38
CA THR A 10 -0.72 -12.66 -2.82
C THR A 10 -0.08 -11.56 -3.66
N ASP A 11 0.12 -10.38 -3.06
CA ASP A 11 0.77 -9.19 -3.58
C ASP A 11 2.25 -9.06 -3.16
N ARG A 12 2.77 -9.97 -2.33
CA ARG A 12 4.20 -10.04 -2.02
C ARG A 12 4.99 -10.63 -3.19
N GLU A 13 6.03 -9.92 -3.64
CA GLU A 13 6.97 -10.48 -4.62
C GLU A 13 7.97 -11.42 -3.91
N PRO A 14 8.25 -12.62 -4.46
CA PRO A 14 9.24 -13.52 -3.88
C PRO A 14 10.62 -12.87 -3.78
N GLY A 15 11.24 -12.97 -2.59
CA GLY A 15 12.58 -12.42 -2.35
C GLY A 15 12.63 -10.92 -2.05
N ALA A 16 11.48 -10.22 -2.03
CA ALA A 16 11.39 -8.82 -1.62
C ALA A 16 10.58 -8.68 -0.32
N PRO A 17 10.87 -7.65 0.51
CA PRO A 17 9.98 -7.26 1.60
C PRO A 17 8.59 -6.92 1.07
N HIS A 18 7.56 -7.04 1.92
CA HIS A 18 6.23 -6.63 1.52
C HIS A 18 6.21 -5.11 1.24
N PRO A 19 5.46 -4.62 0.23
CA PRO A 19 5.35 -3.19 -0.04
C PRO A 19 4.98 -2.33 1.18
N ARG A 20 4.07 -2.83 2.04
CA ARG A 20 3.67 -2.18 3.31
C ARG A 20 4.76 -2.10 4.37
N GLU A 21 5.79 -2.94 4.28
CA GLU A 21 6.94 -3.01 5.21
C GLU A 21 8.17 -2.28 4.62
N THR A 22 8.04 -1.73 3.40
CA THR A 22 9.15 -1.07 2.71
C THR A 22 9.08 0.45 2.95
N PHE A 23 10.10 1.01 3.59
CA PHE A 23 10.24 2.46 3.85
C PHE A 23 11.27 3.12 2.93
N ARG A 24 12.39 2.45 2.66
CA ARG A 24 13.38 2.92 1.68
C ARG A 24 12.83 2.76 0.27
N PHE A 25 12.88 3.83 -0.53
CA PHE A 25 12.35 3.83 -1.89
C PHE A 25 13.26 4.60 -2.84
N VAL A 26 13.41 4.09 -4.07
CA VAL A 26 14.35 4.62 -5.07
C VAL A 26 13.61 4.92 -6.36
N GLY A 27 13.89 6.08 -6.97
CA GLY A 27 13.18 6.59 -8.14
C GLY A 27 11.75 7.04 -7.82
N HIS A 28 10.94 7.24 -8.86
CA HIS A 28 9.57 7.77 -8.80
C HIS A 28 9.43 9.21 -8.27
N ASP A 29 10.49 10.02 -8.37
CA ASP A 29 10.51 11.38 -7.84
C ASP A 29 9.36 12.24 -8.39
N THR A 30 9.08 12.16 -9.69
CA THR A 30 7.99 12.91 -10.32
C THR A 30 6.61 12.43 -9.85
N GLN A 31 6.44 11.13 -9.63
CA GLN A 31 5.17 10.56 -9.15
C GLN A 31 4.94 10.89 -7.66
N GLU A 32 5.98 10.85 -6.83
CA GLU A 32 5.87 11.23 -5.41
C GLU A 32 5.49 12.71 -5.26
N THR A 33 6.13 13.59 -6.04
CA THR A 33 5.79 15.01 -6.04
C THR A 33 4.34 15.24 -6.45
N ALA A 34 3.88 14.64 -7.55
CA ALA A 34 2.51 14.80 -8.03
C ALA A 34 1.47 14.33 -6.98
N LEU A 35 1.74 13.22 -6.30
CA LEU A 35 0.87 12.71 -5.23
C LEU A 35 0.89 13.62 -4.00
N ALA A 36 2.06 14.11 -3.58
CA ALA A 36 2.19 15.00 -2.43
C ALA A 36 1.52 16.37 -2.68
N GLU A 37 1.67 16.93 -3.88
CA GLU A 37 0.98 18.15 -4.29
C GLU A 37 -0.53 17.97 -4.29
N ALA A 38 -1.03 16.85 -4.81
CA ALA A 38 -2.46 16.54 -4.79
C ALA A 38 -3.00 16.40 -3.37
N LEU A 39 -2.23 15.80 -2.46
CA LEU A 39 -2.61 15.64 -1.05
C LEU A 39 -2.63 16.97 -0.28
N GLY A 40 -1.68 17.87 -0.58
CA GLY A 40 -1.62 19.21 0.03
C GLY A 40 -2.56 20.24 -0.61
N GLY A 41 -3.13 19.93 -1.78
CA GLY A 41 -3.98 20.83 -2.56
C GLY A 41 -5.46 20.80 -2.17
N THR A 42 -6.24 21.68 -2.80
CA THR A 42 -7.70 21.79 -2.57
C THR A 42 -8.53 20.84 -3.42
N ARG A 43 -7.91 20.13 -4.38
CA ARG A 43 -8.58 19.20 -5.31
C ARG A 43 -7.73 17.96 -5.50
N MET A 44 -7.98 16.94 -4.70
CA MET A 44 -7.39 15.62 -4.87
C MET A 44 -8.31 14.75 -5.74
N HIS A 45 -7.77 14.15 -6.80
CA HIS A 45 -8.48 13.10 -7.53
C HIS A 45 -8.73 11.91 -6.59
N HIS A 46 -9.99 11.45 -6.52
CA HIS A 46 -10.42 10.36 -5.64
C HIS A 46 -9.93 8.97 -6.09
N ALA A 47 -9.40 8.87 -7.32
CA ALA A 47 -8.90 7.63 -7.89
C ALA A 47 -7.58 7.88 -8.64
N TRP A 48 -6.59 7.03 -8.36
CA TRP A 48 -5.27 7.06 -8.98
C TRP A 48 -4.96 5.70 -9.60
N LEU A 49 -4.45 5.71 -10.83
CA LEU A 49 -3.97 4.52 -11.52
C LEU A 49 -2.43 4.58 -11.64
N ILE A 50 -1.75 3.64 -10.97
CA ILE A 50 -0.29 3.51 -11.04
C ILE A 50 0.04 2.37 -12.02
N ALA A 51 0.50 2.72 -13.21
CA ALA A 51 0.83 1.77 -14.28
C ALA A 51 2.35 1.65 -14.49
N GLY A 52 2.79 0.48 -14.98
CA GLY A 52 4.21 0.23 -15.28
C GLY A 52 4.59 -1.25 -15.13
N ALA A 53 5.79 -1.61 -15.56
CA ALA A 53 6.31 -2.99 -15.52
C ALA A 53 6.26 -3.60 -14.10
N LYS A 54 6.19 -4.94 -14.04
CA LYS A 54 6.24 -5.69 -12.78
C LYS A 54 7.58 -5.40 -12.07
N GLY A 55 7.54 -5.26 -10.75
CA GLY A 55 8.74 -5.04 -9.93
C GLY A 55 9.21 -3.59 -9.77
N LEU A 56 8.62 -2.62 -10.48
CA LEU A 56 9.00 -1.20 -10.37
C LEU A 56 8.63 -0.51 -9.04
N GLY A 57 8.09 -1.22 -8.04
CA GLY A 57 7.73 -0.59 -6.76
C GLY A 57 6.40 0.18 -6.74
N LYS A 58 5.51 -0.08 -7.71
CA LYS A 58 4.18 0.56 -7.80
C LYS A 58 3.34 0.42 -6.52
N ALA A 59 3.30 -0.78 -5.95
CA ALA A 59 2.59 -1.03 -4.70
C ALA A 59 3.26 -0.29 -3.53
N THR A 60 4.60 -0.24 -3.50
CA THR A 60 5.35 0.50 -2.49
C THR A 60 5.05 2.00 -2.54
N LEU A 61 4.96 2.59 -3.74
CA LEU A 61 4.53 3.96 -3.92
C LEU A 61 3.11 4.19 -3.36
N ALA A 62 2.18 3.28 -3.65
CA ALA A 62 0.81 3.35 -3.12
C ALA A 62 0.77 3.30 -1.58
N TYR A 63 1.53 2.42 -0.94
CA TYR A 63 1.61 2.37 0.53
C TYR A 63 2.28 3.61 1.14
N ARG A 64 3.33 4.14 0.51
CA ARG A 64 3.97 5.40 0.93
C ARG A 64 2.97 6.56 0.87
N PHE A 65 2.19 6.62 -0.21
CA PHE A 65 1.12 7.60 -0.33
C PHE A 65 0.02 7.40 0.71
N ALA A 66 -0.45 6.18 0.92
CA ALA A 66 -1.48 5.85 1.90
C ALA A 66 -1.09 6.28 3.32
N ARG A 67 0.18 6.07 3.73
CA ARG A 67 0.68 6.55 5.03
C ARG A 67 0.49 8.06 5.19
N ARG A 68 0.90 8.85 4.19
CA ARG A 68 0.76 10.31 4.21
C ARG A 68 -0.71 10.74 4.16
N ALA A 69 -1.52 10.10 3.32
CA ALA A 69 -2.94 10.40 3.16
C ALA A 69 -3.75 10.10 4.44
N LEU A 70 -3.33 9.11 5.22
CA LEU A 70 -3.93 8.73 6.50
C LEU A 70 -3.33 9.48 7.70
N GLY A 71 -2.53 10.52 7.46
CA GLY A 71 -2.11 11.47 8.50
C GLY A 71 -0.74 11.22 9.11
N ALA A 72 0.03 10.23 8.65
CA ALA A 72 1.41 10.06 9.10
C ALA A 72 2.24 11.31 8.77
N ALA A 73 3.10 11.76 9.68
CA ALA A 73 3.91 12.97 9.45
C ALA A 73 5.00 12.74 8.38
N GLN A 74 5.31 13.78 7.60
CA GLN A 74 6.43 13.70 6.66
C GLN A 74 7.73 13.65 7.46
N HIS A 75 8.59 12.68 7.13
CA HIS A 75 9.86 12.49 7.82
C HIS A 75 10.92 12.02 6.82
N GLY A 76 11.78 12.92 6.37
CA GLY A 76 12.86 12.61 5.44
C GLY A 76 13.03 13.69 4.38
N LEU A 77 13.76 13.36 3.31
CA LEU A 77 14.01 14.30 2.22
C LEU A 77 12.92 14.24 1.15
N ARG A 78 12.23 13.10 1.00
CA ARG A 78 11.23 12.93 -0.04
C ARG A 78 9.83 13.26 0.47
N PRO A 79 8.91 13.72 -0.41
CA PRO A 79 7.59 14.20 0.00
C PRO A 79 6.71 13.14 0.70
N LEU A 80 6.92 11.86 0.36
CA LEU A 80 6.18 10.73 0.93
C LEU A 80 6.97 9.91 1.95
N ASP A 81 8.16 10.36 2.36
CA ASP A 81 8.88 9.70 3.45
C ASP A 81 8.13 9.87 4.76
N VAL A 82 8.08 8.78 5.54
CA VAL A 82 7.42 8.65 6.84
C VAL A 82 8.31 7.80 7.73
N ALA A 83 8.38 8.13 9.02
CA ALA A 83 9.16 7.36 9.99
C ALA A 83 8.52 5.98 10.23
N GLU A 84 9.33 4.94 10.38
CA GLU A 84 8.83 3.57 10.60
C GLU A 84 8.09 3.41 11.95
N ASP A 85 8.43 4.25 12.93
CA ASP A 85 7.80 4.28 14.25
C ASP A 85 6.56 5.19 14.34
N ASP A 86 6.19 5.89 13.27
CA ASP A 86 4.95 6.67 13.19
C ASP A 86 3.73 5.74 13.46
N PRO A 87 2.77 6.14 14.31
CA PRO A 87 1.62 5.31 14.65
C PRO A 87 0.81 4.83 13.46
N VAL A 88 0.58 5.69 12.46
CA VAL A 88 -0.15 5.34 11.23
C VAL A 88 0.66 4.35 10.42
N ALA A 89 1.97 4.57 10.28
CA ALA A 89 2.86 3.65 9.56
C ALA A 89 2.89 2.25 10.20
N ARG A 90 2.92 2.17 11.54
CA ARG A 90 2.85 0.91 12.29
C ARG A 90 1.53 0.19 12.09
N GLN A 91 0.40 0.91 12.18
CA GLN A 91 -0.93 0.33 11.95
C GLN A 91 -1.10 -0.19 10.52
N ILE A 92 -0.62 0.56 9.52
CA ILE A 92 -0.66 0.13 8.11
C ILE A 92 0.20 -1.13 7.91
N SER A 93 1.40 -1.17 8.51
CA SER A 93 2.28 -2.34 8.43
C SER A 93 1.60 -3.58 9.05
N ALA A 94 0.88 -3.39 10.15
CA ALA A 94 0.11 -4.44 10.83
C ALA A 94 -1.25 -4.77 10.19
N LEU A 95 -1.67 -4.07 9.12
CA LEU A 95 -3.04 -4.15 8.55
C LEU A 95 -4.16 -3.88 9.58
N SER A 96 -3.92 -2.98 10.53
CA SER A 96 -4.85 -2.65 11.61
C SER A 96 -5.36 -1.21 11.55
N HIS A 97 -5.00 -0.45 10.51
CA HIS A 97 -5.48 0.94 10.37
C HIS A 97 -6.96 0.93 9.97
N PRO A 98 -7.86 1.58 10.75
CA PRO A 98 -9.31 1.48 10.53
C PRO A 98 -9.76 2.02 9.18
N ASP A 99 -9.09 3.06 8.68
CA ASP A 99 -9.43 3.71 7.40
C ASP A 99 -8.63 3.19 6.20
N LEU A 100 -7.93 2.05 6.34
CA LEU A 100 -7.21 1.42 5.23
C LEU A 100 -7.84 0.09 4.83
N PHE A 101 -8.33 0.01 3.60
CA PHE A 101 -8.77 -1.23 2.99
C PHE A 101 -7.79 -1.70 1.90
N ILE A 102 -7.31 -2.93 2.01
CA ILE A 102 -6.42 -3.54 1.02
C ILE A 102 -7.15 -4.63 0.24
N LEU A 103 -7.50 -4.30 -1.01
CA LEU A 103 -8.08 -5.26 -1.94
C LEU A 103 -6.99 -6.01 -2.70
N ARG A 104 -6.97 -7.33 -2.59
CA ARG A 104 -6.00 -8.20 -3.27
C ARG A 104 -6.66 -9.47 -3.78
N ARG A 105 -5.96 -10.20 -4.65
CA ARG A 105 -6.46 -11.47 -5.18
C ARG A 105 -6.52 -12.51 -4.06
N GLY A 106 -7.67 -13.12 -3.85
CA GLY A 106 -7.79 -14.27 -2.95
C GLY A 106 -7.14 -15.53 -3.53
N LEU A 107 -7.23 -16.63 -2.79
CA LEU A 107 -6.76 -17.95 -3.23
C LEU A 107 -7.87 -18.72 -3.96
N ASN A 108 -7.48 -19.63 -4.83
CA ASN A 108 -8.37 -20.64 -5.39
C ASN A 108 -8.41 -21.91 -4.51
N ASP A 109 -9.25 -22.88 -4.88
CA ASP A 109 -9.41 -24.16 -4.16
C ASP A 109 -8.12 -24.98 -4.07
N ARG A 110 -7.10 -24.66 -4.87
CA ARG A 110 -5.78 -25.29 -4.88
C ARG A 110 -4.73 -24.49 -4.08
N GLY A 111 -5.14 -23.47 -3.35
CA GLY A 111 -4.26 -22.62 -2.53
C GLY A 111 -3.37 -21.66 -3.33
N LYS A 112 -3.59 -21.50 -4.64
CA LYS A 112 -2.84 -20.55 -5.48
C LYS A 112 -3.60 -19.23 -5.61
N PRO A 113 -2.92 -18.08 -5.77
CA PRO A 113 -3.59 -16.81 -6.06
C PRO A 113 -4.50 -16.92 -7.29
N ARG A 114 -5.72 -16.38 -7.18
CA ARG A 114 -6.64 -16.23 -8.32
C ARG A 114 -6.02 -15.32 -9.38
N ARG A 115 -6.54 -15.40 -10.62
CA ARG A 115 -6.07 -14.53 -11.72
C ARG A 115 -6.64 -13.12 -11.61
N GLU A 116 -7.79 -12.98 -10.97
CA GLU A 116 -8.55 -11.75 -10.81
C GLU A 116 -8.93 -11.50 -9.35
N ILE A 117 -9.42 -10.29 -9.09
CA ILE A 117 -10.09 -9.91 -7.84
C ILE A 117 -11.58 -10.17 -8.08
N ALA A 118 -12.21 -11.00 -7.26
CA ALA A 118 -13.63 -11.30 -7.42
C ALA A 118 -14.48 -10.14 -6.91
N VAL A 119 -15.70 -10.00 -7.45
CA VAL A 119 -16.66 -8.99 -6.96
C VAL A 119 -16.93 -9.16 -5.47
N ASP A 120 -16.98 -10.40 -4.97
CA ASP A 120 -17.19 -10.68 -3.56
C ASP A 120 -16.04 -10.17 -2.68
N ASP A 121 -14.81 -10.12 -3.19
CA ASP A 121 -13.67 -9.53 -2.46
C ASP A 121 -13.86 -8.01 -2.29
N ALA A 122 -14.45 -7.36 -3.30
CA ALA A 122 -14.71 -5.93 -3.29
C ALA A 122 -15.96 -5.57 -2.47
N ARG A 123 -16.94 -6.46 -2.31
CA ARG A 123 -18.14 -6.23 -1.49
C ARG A 123 -17.87 -6.13 0.01
N ALA A 124 -16.67 -6.48 0.45
CA ALA A 124 -16.22 -6.30 1.83
C ALA A 124 -15.77 -4.86 2.15
N LEU A 125 -15.86 -3.94 1.18
CA LEU A 125 -15.68 -2.49 1.35
C LEU A 125 -16.74 -1.86 2.25
#